data_AF-A0A2E6TUS5-F1
#
_entry.id   AF-A0A2E6TUS5-F1
#
_cell.length_a   1.000
_cell.length_b   1.000
_cell.length_c   1.000
_cell.angle_alpha   90.00
_cell.angle_beta   90.00
_cell.angle_gamma   90.00
#
_symmetry.space_group_name_H-M   'P 1'
#
loop_
_entity.id
_entity.type
_entity.pdbx_description
1 polymer ?
#
loop_
_entity_poly.entity_id
_entity_poly.type
_entity_poly.pdbx_seq_one_letter_code
_entity_poly.pdbx_strand_id
1 'polypeptide(L)'
;MNIPALKRRDFLYGLGSSLGTLAMTDLLAKESAGPLAPKKPMHAPRAKAVIMLFMEGGPSQVDTFDPKPKLNALHKTESKSTRGLE
;
A
#
# COMPACT_ATOMS: atom_id res chain seq x y z
N MET A 1 -30.92 39.14 37.49
CA MET A 1 -30.29 37.81 37.50
C MET A 1 -28.78 38.02 37.44
N ASN A 2 -28.09 37.83 38.57
CA ASN A 2 -26.67 38.13 38.70
C ASN A 2 -25.86 36.93 38.16
N ILE A 3 -25.26 37.06 36.97
CA ILE A 3 -24.41 36.02 36.40
C ILE A 3 -23.11 36.02 37.21
N PRO A 4 -22.73 34.91 37.87
CA PRO A 4 -21.46 34.86 38.59
C PRO A 4 -20.32 35.10 37.59
N ALA A 5 -19.49 36.10 37.86
CA ALA A 5 -18.32 36.40 37.03
C ALA A 5 -17.39 35.18 37.04
N LEU A 6 -17.32 34.46 35.92
CA LEU A 6 -16.43 33.32 35.74
C LEU A 6 -14.99 33.79 35.92
N LYS A 7 -14.26 33.16 36.85
CA LYS A 7 -12.83 33.44 37.01
C LYS A 7 -12.12 33.00 35.73
N ARG A 8 -11.21 33.83 35.22
CA ARG A 8 -10.44 33.56 34.00
C ARG A 8 -9.78 32.18 34.00
N ARG A 9 -9.30 31.72 35.15
CA ARG A 9 -8.73 30.37 35.32
C ARG A 9 -9.75 29.28 35.05
N ASP A 10 -10.91 29.33 35.69
CA ASP A 10 -11.96 28.31 35.54
C ASP A 10 -12.48 28.26 34.10
N PHE A 11 -12.58 29.42 33.44
CA PHE A 11 -12.91 29.51 32.02
C PHE A 11 -11.84 28.86 31.13
N LEU A 12 -10.55 29.18 31.35
CA LEU A 12 -9.45 28.62 30.56
C LEU A 12 -9.26 27.12 30.81
N TYR A 13 -9.44 26.65 32.04
CA TYR A 13 -9.41 25.23 32.38
C TYR A 13 -10.56 24.47 31.71
N GLY A 14 -11.79 24.98 31.78
CA GLY A 14 -12.95 24.35 31.14
C GLY A 14 -12.80 24.28 29.61
N LEU A 15 -12.39 25.38 28.98
CA LEU A 15 -12.17 25.44 27.53
C LEU A 15 -11.03 24.52 27.09
N GLY A 16 -9.88 24.57 27.79
CA GLY A 16 -8.71 23.76 27.49
C GLY A 16 -8.99 22.25 27.56
N SER A 17 -9.76 21.80 28.55
CA SER A 17 -10.19 20.41 28.65
C SER A 17 -11.07 19.97 27.48
N SER A 18 -12.03 20.80 27.05
CA SER A 18 -12.91 20.47 25.91
C SER A 18 -12.20 20.45 24.56
N LEU A 19 -11.28 21.39 24.33
CA LEU A 19 -10.52 21.44 23.07
C LEU A 19 -9.48 20.31 23.00
N GLY A 20 -8.86 19.99 24.14
CA GLY A 20 -7.90 18.89 24.25
C GLY A 20 -8.53 17.53 23.97
N THR A 21 -9.73 17.25 24.47
CA THR A 21 -10.42 15.98 24.20
C THR A 21 -10.83 15.85 22.73
N LEU A 22 -11.25 16.95 22.10
CA LEU A 22 -11.57 16.96 20.67
C LEU A 22 -10.32 16.71 19.82
N ALA A 23 -9.21 17.37 20.13
CA ALA A 23 -7.92 17.14 19.45
C ALA A 23 -7.42 15.70 19.62
N MET A 24 -7.50 15.15 20.84
CA MET A 24 -7.11 13.76 21.10
C MET A 24 -7.96 12.76 20.31
N THR A 25 -9.27 13.01 20.19
CA THR A 25 -10.17 12.15 19.43
C THR A 25 -9.83 12.14 17.93
N ASP A 26 -9.49 13.30 17.35
CA ASP A 26 -9.04 13.39 15.95
C ASP A 26 -7.72 12.65 15.71
N LEU A 27 -6.77 12.76 16.63
CA LEU A 27 -5.49 12.04 16.54
C LEU A 27 -5.68 10.52 16.63
N LEU A 28 -6.50 10.04 17.57
CA LEU A 28 -6.78 8.62 17.74
C LEU A 28 -7.54 8.04 16.54
N ALA A 29 -8.45 8.82 15.93
CA ALA A 29 -9.14 8.43 14.71
C ALA A 29 -8.18 8.27 13.51
N LYS A 30 -7.18 9.16 13.38
CA LYS A 30 -6.12 9.07 12.36
C LYS A 30 -5.20 7.87 12.56
N GLU A 31 -4.97 7.46 13.80
CA GLU A 31 -4.13 6.30 14.14
C GLU A 31 -4.82 4.96 13.87
N SER A 32 -6.16 4.93 13.71
CA SER A 32 -6.90 3.68 13.45
C SER A 32 -6.52 2.97 12.14
N ALA A 33 -5.83 3.68 11.23
CA ALA A 33 -5.19 3.07 10.07
C ALA A 33 -3.92 2.33 10.53
N GLY A 34 -4.05 1.03 10.82
CA GLY A 34 -2.92 0.18 11.20
C GLY A 34 -1.75 0.21 10.20
N PRO A 35 -0.56 -0.32 10.55
CA PRO A 35 0.64 -0.22 9.71
C PRO A 35 0.49 -0.81 8.30
N LEU A 36 -0.48 -1.71 8.10
CA LEU A 36 -0.83 -2.34 6.82
C LEU A 36 -2.05 -1.68 6.14
N ALA A 37 -2.51 -0.53 6.63
CA ALA A 37 -3.61 0.18 6.02
C ALA A 37 -3.25 0.62 4.59
N PRO A 38 -4.19 0.52 3.64
CA PRO A 38 -3.96 0.93 2.26
C PRO A 38 -3.56 2.41 2.19
N LYS A 39 -2.33 2.68 1.75
CA LYS A 39 -1.85 4.05 1.50
C LYS A 39 -2.20 4.47 0.08
N LYS A 40 -2.57 5.74 -0.09
CA LYS A 40 -2.76 6.32 -1.40
C LYS A 40 -1.41 6.31 -2.16
N PRO A 41 -1.34 5.71 -3.35
CA PRO A 41 -0.10 5.72 -4.13
C PRO A 41 0.23 7.14 -4.60
N MET A 42 1.54 7.44 -4.74
CA MET A 42 2.02 8.74 -5.23
C MET A 42 1.60 9.01 -6.70
N HIS A 43 1.32 7.97 -7.46
CA HIS A 43 0.91 8.05 -8.87
C HIS A 43 -0.37 7.25 -9.12
N ALA A 44 -1.11 7.66 -10.13
CA ALA A 44 -2.27 6.89 -10.59
C ALA A 44 -1.80 5.53 -11.14
N PRO A 45 -2.41 4.41 -10.70
CA PRO A 45 -2.05 3.10 -11.21
C PRO A 45 -2.35 3.01 -12.71
N ARG A 46 -1.35 2.60 -13.51
CA ARG A 46 -1.48 2.45 -14.98
C ARG A 46 -1.72 1.00 -15.41
N ALA A 47 -1.32 0.03 -14.58
CA ALA A 47 -1.48 -1.39 -14.87
C ALA A 47 -2.94 -1.82 -14.68
N LYS A 48 -3.52 -2.46 -15.71
CA LYS A 48 -4.91 -2.97 -15.68
C LYS A 48 -5.01 -4.45 -15.33
N ALA A 49 -3.95 -5.23 -15.53
CA ALA A 49 -3.91 -6.66 -15.29
C ALA A 49 -2.52 -7.08 -14.76
N VAL A 50 -2.51 -8.08 -13.89
CA VAL A 50 -1.29 -8.67 -13.30
C VAL A 50 -1.33 -10.18 -13.56
N ILE A 51 -0.27 -10.73 -14.14
CA ILE A 51 -0.09 -12.18 -14.30
C ILE A 51 0.88 -12.62 -13.21
N MET A 52 0.40 -13.42 -12.26
CA MET A 52 1.22 -13.93 -11.16
C MET A 52 1.67 -15.36 -11.48
N LEU A 53 2.98 -15.53 -11.65
CA LEU A 53 3.60 -16.80 -12.00
C LEU A 53 4.15 -17.45 -10.72
N PHE A 54 3.62 -18.62 -10.34
CA PHE A 54 4.17 -19.42 -9.25
C PHE A 54 5.17 -20.42 -9.82
N MET A 55 6.46 -20.12 -9.67
CA MET A 55 7.55 -20.97 -10.11
C MET A 55 8.36 -21.43 -8.89
N GLU A 56 8.74 -22.70 -8.87
CA GLU A 56 9.75 -23.22 -7.94
C GLU A 56 11.10 -22.59 -8.33
N GLY A 57 11.75 -21.88 -7.38
CA GLY A 57 13.04 -21.20 -7.62
C GLY A 57 12.99 -19.80 -8.25
N GLY A 58 11.81 -19.29 -8.64
CA GLY A 58 11.67 -17.96 -9.26
C GLY A 58 12.26 -17.86 -10.68
N PRO A 59 11.95 -16.79 -11.44
CA PRO A 59 12.52 -16.62 -12.76
C PRO A 59 14.02 -16.31 -12.65
N SER A 60 14.85 -17.04 -13.42
CA SER A 60 16.27 -16.70 -13.53
C SER A 60 16.43 -15.29 -14.06
N GLN A 61 17.43 -14.55 -13.55
CA GLN A 61 17.77 -13.21 -14.06
C GLN A 61 18.05 -13.23 -15.57
N VAL A 62 18.62 -14.34 -16.06
CA VAL A 62 18.91 -14.58 -17.49
C VAL A 62 17.62 -14.68 -18.31
N ASP A 63 16.50 -15.06 -17.69
CA ASP A 63 15.22 -15.25 -18.38
C ASP A 63 14.32 -14.01 -18.38
N THR A 64 14.62 -13.01 -17.56
CA THR A 64 13.67 -11.91 -17.30
C THR A 64 13.92 -10.67 -18.17
N PHE A 65 15.19 -10.36 -18.51
CA PHE A 65 15.51 -9.06 -19.12
C PHE A 65 16.54 -9.08 -20.27
N ASP A 66 16.88 -10.25 -20.82
CA ASP A 66 17.72 -10.33 -22.02
C ASP A 66 16.85 -10.52 -23.28
N PRO A 67 16.92 -9.64 -24.29
CA PRO A 67 16.28 -9.90 -25.57
C PRO A 67 16.84 -11.18 -26.19
N LYS A 68 15.98 -12.20 -26.33
CA LYS A 68 16.33 -13.51 -26.92
C LYS A 68 15.92 -13.56 -28.40
N PRO A 69 16.75 -13.09 -29.36
CA PRO A 69 16.39 -13.05 -30.78
C PRO A 69 16.07 -14.43 -31.35
N LYS A 70 16.74 -15.48 -30.86
CA LYS A 70 16.44 -16.86 -31.25
C LYS A 70 15.07 -17.34 -30.77
N LEU A 71 14.60 -16.88 -29.61
CA LEU A 71 13.28 -17.23 -29.10
C LEU A 71 12.17 -16.59 -29.96
N ASN A 72 12.39 -15.36 -30.40
CA ASN A 72 11.48 -14.68 -31.33
C ASN A 72 11.43 -15.40 -32.69
N ALA A 73 12.58 -15.85 -33.19
CA ALA A 73 12.65 -16.60 -34.46
C ALA A 73 11.96 -17.98 -34.37
N LEU A 74 11.96 -18.60 -33.19
CA LEU A 74 11.37 -19.91 -32.93
C LEU A 74 9.95 -19.83 -32.36
N HIS A 75 9.33 -18.64 -32.36
CA HIS A 75 7.99 -18.45 -31.85
C HIS A 75 6.98 -19.31 -32.65
N LYS A 76 6.23 -20.17 -31.95
CA LYS A 76 5.28 -21.17 -32.49
C LYS A 76 5.91 -22.37 -33.20
N THR A 77 7.21 -22.59 -33.06
CA THR A 77 7.83 -23.85 -33.49
C THR A 77 7.82 -24.87 -32.36
N GLU A 78 7.43 -26.11 -32.64
CA GLU A 78 7.46 -27.19 -31.67
C GLU A 78 8.91 -27.60 -31.36
N SER A 79 9.17 -27.85 -30.07
CA SER A 79 10.46 -28.36 -29.62
C SER A 79 10.65 -29.79 -30.10
N LYS A 80 11.73 -30.03 -30.86
CA LYS A 80 12.11 -31.38 -31.33
C LYS A 80 12.87 -32.18 -30.26
N SER A 81 12.98 -31.67 -29.03
CA SER A 81 13.73 -32.31 -27.96
C SER A 81 12.90 -33.40 -27.29
N THR A 82 13.37 -34.65 -27.36
CA THR A 82 12.78 -35.82 -26.68
C THR A 82 13.36 -36.09 -25.28
N ARG A 83 14.25 -35.22 -24.78
CA ARG A 83 14.81 -35.35 -23.42
C ARG A 83 13.72 -35.16 -22.37
N GLY A 84 13.41 -36.22 -21.61
CA GLY A 84 12.39 -36.25 -20.54
C GLY A 84 11.09 -36.96 -20.90
N LEU A 85 11.03 -37.66 -22.05
CA LEU A 85 9.90 -38.51 -22.46
C LEU A 85 10.08 -39.99 -22.07
N GLU A 86 10.95 -40.27 -21.10
CA GLU A 86 11.08 -41.58 -20.42
C GLU A 86 10.78 -41.43 -18.94
#